data_AF-A0A945L6B7-F1
#
_entry.id   AF-A0A945L6B7-F1
#
_cell.length_a   1.000
_cell.length_b   1.000
_cell.length_c   1.000
_cell.angle_alpha   90.00
_cell.angle_beta   90.00
_cell.angle_gamma   90.00
#
_symmetry.space_group_name_H-M   'P 1'
#
loop_
_entity.id
_entity.type
_entity.pdbx_description
1 polymer ?
#
loop_
_entity_poly.entity_id
_entity_poly.type
_entity_poly.pdbx_seq_one_letter_code
_entity_poly.pdbx_strand_id
1 'polypeptide(L)'
;MGVSFPQGGDHKRSTTATGRAIFADSVRSIDPALSARIEHTKDWRKGYIEPLREIVIAASHTPESAIEISQAGLESAHRRFVFAQPGQDIALEAALDQGPRPIESLTVSGRASREVDLSIPYRGRRIFGSDLRKQVDQWVANGIAEPSFGIALHLLMDNPDWLDLSGTDIAVLGAGAEMAPTRSLLRWGARIHALDLPRPDIWQRLIDIARNTSGSIRVPISPSDVGEMPFVTGGIVHTEDDAVVAAAAGVDLLEQPGEIAQWLNEITNPFVLGNYTYADGATHATLSMSADAIFRKLDSQRKDITLAFLATPTDVFMVPLSCVNESRNRWESRGFTGIMQTPLRAFGQFEPNYPRTYRTKIGAEVGLNDSLVPQQGPNYLLAKRIQRWRALAARADGVPVSLNLAPATRTQSVVKNRALAAAYAGAGRFGIEVFEPATSTALMAALLVHDLRNPLSVANPSTTLSNPMDLFVVGANHGGLWSSAYAPRSVLGVAAVLGMFESRA
;
A
#
# COMPACT_ATOMS: atom_id res chain seq x y z
N MET A 1 9.70 -22.81 -6.66
CA MET A 1 8.85 -23.30 -5.54
C MET A 1 9.13 -22.40 -4.36
N GLY A 2 8.11 -21.93 -3.63
CA GLY A 2 8.27 -20.75 -2.78
C GLY A 2 7.14 -20.51 -1.78
N VAL A 3 7.04 -19.28 -1.27
CA VAL A 3 6.03 -18.87 -0.28
C VAL A 3 4.62 -19.19 -0.78
N SER A 4 3.89 -19.99 0.00
CA SER A 4 2.64 -20.62 -0.42
C SER A 4 1.63 -20.72 0.73
N PHE A 5 0.35 -20.80 0.37
CA PHE A 5 -0.70 -21.29 1.28
C PHE A 5 -0.46 -22.76 1.63
N PRO A 6 -0.82 -23.25 2.82
CA PRO A 6 -0.56 -24.63 3.22
C PRO A 6 -1.37 -25.63 2.40
N GLN A 7 -0.84 -26.85 2.21
CA GLN A 7 -1.63 -27.97 1.69
C GLN A 7 -2.64 -28.45 2.73
N GLY A 8 -3.88 -28.67 2.31
CA GLY A 8 -4.91 -29.35 3.10
C GLY A 8 -4.73 -30.87 3.06
N GLY A 9 -5.56 -31.59 3.84
CA GLY A 9 -5.58 -33.07 3.83
C GLY A 9 -6.02 -33.69 2.50
N ASP A 10 -6.54 -32.90 1.58
CA ASP A 10 -6.87 -33.27 0.20
C ASP A 10 -5.72 -32.95 -0.80
N HIS A 11 -4.53 -32.60 -0.29
CA HIS A 11 -3.37 -32.14 -1.04
C HIS A 11 -3.58 -30.87 -1.88
N LYS A 12 -4.65 -30.09 -1.62
CA LYS A 12 -4.91 -28.80 -2.28
C LYS A 12 -4.56 -27.63 -1.38
N ARG A 13 -4.08 -26.53 -1.98
CA ARG A 13 -3.78 -25.27 -1.27
C ARG A 13 -5.02 -24.37 -1.24
N SER A 14 -5.88 -24.53 -0.23
CA SER A 14 -7.14 -23.78 -0.13
C SER A 14 -6.93 -22.36 0.41
N THR A 15 -6.86 -21.38 -0.49
CA THR A 15 -6.69 -19.96 -0.13
C THR A 15 -7.87 -19.41 0.70
N THR A 16 -9.09 -19.85 0.37
CA THR A 16 -10.32 -19.47 1.08
C THR A 16 -10.32 -19.93 2.53
N ALA A 17 -9.97 -21.20 2.78
CA ALA A 17 -9.98 -21.76 4.13
C ALA A 17 -8.91 -21.10 5.00
N THR A 18 -7.70 -20.94 4.47
CA THR A 18 -6.60 -20.29 5.18
C THR A 18 -6.92 -18.83 5.50
N GLY A 19 -7.40 -18.05 4.52
CA GLY A 19 -7.73 -16.64 4.74
C GLY A 19 -8.85 -16.46 5.79
N ARG A 20 -9.91 -17.28 5.71
CA ARG A 20 -10.99 -17.26 6.71
C ARG A 20 -10.47 -17.56 8.11
N ALA A 21 -9.59 -18.56 8.26
CA ALA A 21 -9.03 -18.93 9.54
C ALA A 21 -8.12 -17.84 10.14
N ILE A 22 -7.31 -17.17 9.30
CA ILE A 22 -6.48 -16.04 9.75
C ILE A 22 -7.34 -14.90 10.28
N PHE A 23 -8.42 -14.54 9.57
CA PHE A 23 -9.32 -13.48 10.04
C PHE A 23 -10.08 -13.86 11.31
N ALA A 24 -10.54 -15.10 11.44
CA ALA A 24 -11.15 -15.59 12.67
C ALA A 24 -10.18 -15.49 13.86
N ASP A 25 -8.95 -16.03 13.68
CA ASP A 25 -7.92 -15.99 14.71
C ASP A 25 -7.56 -14.55 15.10
N SER A 26 -7.54 -13.61 14.15
CA SER A 26 -7.18 -12.21 14.41
C SER A 26 -8.10 -11.51 15.41
N VAL A 27 -9.36 -11.94 15.54
CA VAL A 27 -10.34 -11.25 16.41
C VAL A 27 -10.78 -12.11 17.59
N ARG A 28 -10.28 -13.35 17.70
CA ARG A 28 -10.81 -14.36 18.64
C ARG A 28 -10.78 -13.93 20.11
N SER A 29 -9.71 -13.25 20.55
CA SER A 29 -9.58 -12.78 21.92
C SER A 29 -10.44 -11.55 22.23
N ILE A 30 -10.68 -10.70 21.23
CA ILE A 30 -11.45 -9.45 21.37
C ILE A 30 -12.96 -9.67 21.22
N ASP A 31 -13.35 -10.49 20.24
CA ASP A 31 -14.75 -10.81 19.93
C ASP A 31 -14.88 -12.29 19.49
N PRO A 32 -15.02 -13.23 20.45
CA PRO A 32 -15.19 -14.65 20.17
C PRO A 32 -16.42 -14.97 19.32
N ALA A 33 -17.48 -14.17 19.43
CA ALA A 33 -18.72 -14.37 18.68
C ALA A 33 -18.53 -14.01 17.20
N LEU A 34 -17.85 -12.91 16.91
CA LEU A 34 -17.44 -12.55 15.55
C LEU A 34 -16.47 -13.58 14.96
N SER A 35 -15.49 -14.04 15.73
CA SER A 35 -14.59 -15.12 15.31
C SER A 35 -15.37 -16.38 14.87
N ALA A 36 -16.30 -16.85 15.70
CA ALA A 36 -17.13 -18.02 15.38
C ALA A 36 -17.98 -17.80 14.10
N ARG A 37 -18.55 -16.60 13.92
CA ARG A 37 -19.29 -16.24 12.69
C ARG A 37 -18.41 -16.31 11.45
N ILE A 38 -17.15 -15.82 11.54
CA ILE A 38 -16.19 -15.92 10.44
C ILE A 38 -15.94 -17.39 10.11
N GLU A 39 -15.65 -18.23 11.10
CA GLU A 39 -15.38 -19.67 10.91
C GLU A 39 -16.54 -20.41 10.24
N HIS A 40 -17.78 -20.09 10.63
CA HIS A 40 -18.99 -20.73 10.14
C HIS A 40 -19.57 -20.10 8.86
N THR A 41 -18.91 -19.09 8.27
CA THR A 41 -19.34 -18.51 6.99
C THR A 41 -19.19 -19.55 5.87
N LYS A 42 -20.33 -20.05 5.36
CA LYS A 42 -20.40 -21.16 4.37
C LYS A 42 -19.68 -20.83 3.06
N ASP A 43 -20.02 -19.70 2.43
CA ASP A 43 -19.36 -19.18 1.22
C ASP A 43 -18.53 -17.96 1.58
N TRP A 44 -17.30 -18.18 2.05
CA TRP A 44 -16.39 -17.10 2.43
C TRP A 44 -16.07 -16.16 1.26
N ARG A 45 -16.06 -16.66 0.01
CA ARG A 45 -15.76 -15.83 -1.16
C ARG A 45 -16.80 -14.73 -1.35
N LYS A 46 -18.05 -14.96 -0.93
CA LYS A 46 -19.15 -13.98 -1.01
C LYS A 46 -19.49 -13.33 0.33
N GLY A 47 -19.28 -14.03 1.44
CA GLY A 47 -19.70 -13.63 2.78
C GLY A 47 -18.67 -12.86 3.61
N TYR A 48 -17.50 -12.54 3.08
CA TYR A 48 -16.41 -11.95 3.87
C TYR A 48 -16.61 -10.47 4.26
N ILE A 49 -17.37 -9.70 3.48
CA ILE A 49 -17.38 -8.23 3.61
C ILE A 49 -17.90 -7.78 4.98
N GLU A 50 -19.04 -8.29 5.41
CA GLU A 50 -19.66 -7.89 6.67
C GLU A 50 -18.79 -8.25 7.88
N PRO A 51 -18.31 -9.50 8.04
CA PRO A 51 -17.42 -9.83 9.15
C PRO A 51 -16.13 -9.00 9.18
N LEU A 52 -15.50 -8.71 8.02
CA LEU A 52 -14.26 -7.93 8.00
C LEU A 52 -14.47 -6.44 8.30
N ARG A 53 -15.64 -5.90 7.97
CA ARG A 53 -16.08 -4.59 8.46
C ARG A 53 -16.23 -4.60 9.99
N GLU A 54 -16.80 -5.65 10.56
CA GLU A 54 -16.96 -5.78 12.01
C GLU A 54 -15.63 -5.94 12.75
N ILE A 55 -14.61 -6.56 12.14
CA ILE A 55 -13.26 -6.57 12.74
C ILE A 55 -12.72 -5.15 12.95
N VAL A 56 -12.99 -4.21 12.03
CA VAL A 56 -12.57 -2.81 12.21
C VAL A 56 -13.32 -2.14 13.35
N ILE A 57 -14.60 -2.47 13.53
CA ILE A 57 -15.38 -2.00 14.68
C ILE A 57 -14.78 -2.56 15.98
N ALA A 58 -14.49 -3.86 16.03
CA ALA A 58 -13.84 -4.48 17.18
C ALA A 58 -12.49 -3.83 17.51
N ALA A 59 -11.66 -3.56 16.49
CA ALA A 59 -10.39 -2.85 16.62
C ALA A 59 -10.56 -1.40 17.11
N SER A 60 -11.70 -0.76 16.83
CA SER A 60 -11.98 0.62 17.28
C SER A 60 -12.32 0.74 18.76
N HIS A 61 -12.59 -0.37 19.46
CA HIS A 61 -13.06 -0.31 20.84
C HIS A 61 -12.04 0.30 21.80
N THR A 62 -10.76 -0.09 21.71
CA THR A 62 -9.64 0.45 22.48
C THR A 62 -8.34 0.42 21.65
N PRO A 63 -7.33 1.25 21.97
CA PRO A 63 -6.01 1.16 21.35
C PRO A 63 -5.40 -0.24 21.36
N GLU A 64 -5.51 -0.94 22.50
CA GLU A 64 -4.98 -2.29 22.69
C GLU A 64 -5.67 -3.29 21.77
N SER A 65 -6.99 -3.14 21.56
CA SER A 65 -7.75 -4.02 20.66
C SER A 65 -7.22 -3.96 19.22
N ALA A 66 -6.85 -2.77 18.73
CA ALA A 66 -6.28 -2.61 17.39
C ALA A 66 -4.91 -3.29 17.24
N ILE A 67 -4.07 -3.19 18.28
CA ILE A 67 -2.74 -3.80 18.29
C ILE A 67 -2.84 -5.32 18.42
N GLU A 68 -3.65 -5.82 19.36
CA GLU A 68 -3.84 -7.25 19.61
C GLU A 68 -4.41 -7.96 18.38
N ILE A 69 -5.42 -7.38 17.73
CA ILE A 69 -5.98 -7.93 16.48
C ILE A 69 -4.90 -8.02 15.39
N SER A 70 -4.05 -7.01 15.31
CA SER A 70 -2.97 -6.95 14.32
C SER A 70 -1.91 -8.02 14.58
N GLN A 71 -1.48 -8.16 15.82
CA GLN A 71 -0.50 -9.17 16.23
C GLN A 71 -1.05 -10.60 16.05
N ALA A 72 -2.28 -10.86 16.49
CA ALA A 72 -2.92 -12.18 16.35
C ALA A 72 -3.14 -12.57 14.87
N GLY A 73 -3.53 -11.60 14.03
CA GLY A 73 -3.65 -11.81 12.59
C GLY A 73 -2.33 -12.17 11.92
N LEU A 74 -1.24 -11.47 12.26
CA LEU A 74 0.10 -11.78 11.77
C LEU A 74 0.60 -13.13 12.27
N GLU A 75 0.43 -13.43 13.56
CA GLU A 75 0.85 -14.70 14.15
C GLU A 75 0.13 -15.88 13.48
N SER A 76 -1.19 -15.77 13.27
CA SER A 76 -1.94 -16.80 12.54
C SER A 76 -1.47 -16.94 11.09
N ALA A 77 -1.13 -15.84 10.42
CA ALA A 77 -0.61 -15.87 9.06
C ALA A 77 0.75 -16.58 8.99
N HIS A 78 1.71 -16.22 9.85
CA HIS A 78 3.03 -16.86 9.93
C HIS A 78 2.96 -18.35 10.26
N ARG A 79 2.10 -18.75 11.20
CA ARG A 79 1.88 -20.16 11.53
C ARG A 79 1.33 -20.99 10.37
N ARG A 80 0.62 -20.37 9.42
CA ARG A 80 -0.13 -21.07 8.36
C ARG A 80 0.56 -21.04 7.02
N PHE A 81 1.18 -19.93 6.64
CA PHE A 81 1.93 -19.86 5.39
C PHE A 81 3.20 -20.70 5.49
N VAL A 82 3.55 -21.32 4.37
CA VAL A 82 4.67 -22.26 4.29
C VAL A 82 5.59 -21.86 3.14
N PHE A 83 6.78 -22.41 3.13
CA PHE A 83 7.64 -22.41 1.97
C PHE A 83 7.58 -23.78 1.29
N ALA A 84 7.04 -23.82 0.08
CA ALA A 84 6.88 -25.07 -0.67
C ALA A 84 8.21 -25.48 -1.32
N GLN A 85 8.67 -26.71 -1.08
CA GLN A 85 9.88 -27.30 -1.65
C GLN A 85 9.59 -28.65 -2.32
N PRO A 86 10.47 -29.16 -3.20
CA PRO A 86 10.27 -30.47 -3.80
C PRO A 86 10.08 -31.55 -2.73
N GLY A 87 8.90 -32.17 -2.72
CA GLY A 87 8.56 -33.27 -1.83
C GLY A 87 8.06 -32.87 -0.43
N GLN A 88 8.19 -31.62 0.00
CA GLN A 88 7.68 -31.19 1.31
C GLN A 88 7.42 -29.67 1.42
N ASP A 89 6.49 -29.30 2.29
CA ASP A 89 6.33 -27.93 2.77
C ASP A 89 7.11 -27.77 4.08
N ILE A 90 7.84 -26.67 4.21
CA ILE A 90 8.51 -26.30 5.46
C ILE A 90 7.92 -25.00 6.03
N ALA A 91 8.16 -24.72 7.30
CA ALA A 91 7.80 -23.45 7.91
C ALA A 91 8.48 -22.29 7.15
N LEU A 92 7.76 -21.19 6.95
CA LEU A 92 8.28 -20.03 6.22
C LEU A 92 9.55 -19.50 6.89
N GLU A 93 9.55 -19.33 8.21
CA GLU A 93 10.72 -18.88 8.98
C GLU A 93 11.95 -19.78 8.78
N ALA A 94 11.75 -21.10 8.77
CA ALA A 94 12.84 -22.04 8.55
C ALA A 94 13.47 -21.90 7.16
N ALA A 95 12.69 -21.48 6.15
CA ALA A 95 13.22 -21.23 4.81
C ALA A 95 14.11 -19.98 4.75
N LEU A 96 13.87 -18.96 5.59
CA LEU A 96 14.74 -17.78 5.65
C LEU A 96 16.11 -18.07 6.27
N ASP A 97 16.25 -19.18 7.00
CA ASP A 97 17.50 -19.60 7.64
C ASP A 97 18.28 -20.63 6.80
N GLN A 98 17.70 -21.16 5.73
CA GLN A 98 18.43 -22.04 4.83
C GLN A 98 19.48 -21.23 4.08
N GLY A 99 20.76 -21.51 4.35
CA GLY A 99 21.94 -20.82 3.82
C GLY A 99 21.76 -20.37 2.36
N PRO A 100 21.49 -19.08 2.12
CA PRO A 100 21.05 -18.62 0.81
C PRO A 100 22.19 -18.66 -0.20
N ARG A 101 21.87 -18.84 -1.49
CA ARG A 101 22.87 -18.52 -2.52
C ARG A 101 23.13 -17.01 -2.49
N PRO A 102 24.39 -16.55 -2.50
CA PRO A 102 24.65 -15.12 -2.46
C PRO A 102 24.03 -14.39 -3.66
N ILE A 103 23.34 -13.28 -3.39
CA ILE A 103 22.93 -12.33 -4.43
C ILE A 103 24.05 -11.32 -4.60
N GLU A 104 24.59 -11.19 -5.81
CA GLU A 104 25.58 -10.17 -6.12
C GLU A 104 24.92 -8.82 -6.39
N SER A 105 25.72 -7.75 -6.41
CA SER A 105 25.23 -6.39 -6.55
C SER A 105 26.01 -5.59 -7.56
N LEU A 106 25.28 -4.87 -8.41
CA LEU A 106 25.84 -3.84 -9.28
C LEU A 106 25.17 -2.49 -8.98
N THR A 107 25.93 -1.41 -9.12
CA THR A 107 25.38 -0.06 -8.93
C THR A 107 25.25 0.67 -10.26
N VAL A 108 24.05 1.13 -10.56
CA VAL A 108 23.76 2.02 -11.69
C VAL A 108 23.51 3.41 -11.11
N SER A 109 24.40 4.35 -11.42
CA SER A 109 24.31 5.73 -10.96
C SER A 109 23.69 6.64 -12.01
N GLY A 110 22.84 7.55 -11.54
CA GLY A 110 22.30 8.65 -12.32
C GLY A 110 23.32 9.72 -12.66
N ARG A 111 22.96 10.57 -13.61
CA ARG A 111 23.82 11.65 -14.14
C ARG A 111 23.14 13.01 -14.16
N ALA A 112 21.86 13.08 -13.80
CA ALA A 112 21.12 14.34 -13.80
C ALA A 112 21.35 15.11 -12.50
N SER A 113 21.18 16.43 -12.55
CA SER A 113 21.12 17.27 -11.36
C SER A 113 19.88 16.90 -10.52
N ARG A 114 20.04 16.97 -9.20
CA ARG A 114 18.95 16.74 -8.26
C ARG A 114 17.85 17.80 -8.44
N GLU A 115 16.60 17.37 -8.36
CA GLU A 115 15.47 18.29 -8.27
C GLU A 115 15.35 18.84 -6.84
N VAL A 116 15.25 20.16 -6.71
CA VAL A 116 15.19 20.85 -5.40
C VAL A 116 13.76 21.15 -4.97
N ASP A 117 12.87 21.41 -5.92
CA ASP A 117 11.48 21.77 -5.63
C ASP A 117 10.53 20.58 -5.79
N LEU A 118 9.47 20.56 -4.97
CA LEU A 118 8.39 19.60 -5.15
C LEU A 118 7.60 19.94 -6.42
N SER A 119 7.64 19.03 -7.40
CA SER A 119 6.81 19.12 -8.61
C SER A 119 5.98 17.87 -8.83
N ILE A 120 4.68 18.08 -9.09
CA ILE A 120 3.70 17.00 -9.27
C ILE A 120 3.16 17.05 -10.70
N PRO A 121 3.19 15.93 -11.46
CA PRO A 121 2.44 15.84 -12.69
C PRO A 121 0.94 15.75 -12.35
N TYR A 122 0.11 16.61 -12.92
CA TYR A 122 -1.33 16.63 -12.70
C TYR A 122 -2.06 17.16 -13.94
N ARG A 123 -2.99 16.36 -14.47
CA ARG A 123 -3.84 16.69 -15.64
C ARG A 123 -3.04 17.22 -16.83
N GLY A 124 -2.00 16.49 -17.23
CA GLY A 124 -1.15 16.82 -18.38
C GLY A 124 -0.20 18.02 -18.16
N ARG A 125 -0.15 18.60 -16.96
CA ARG A 125 0.79 19.68 -16.61
C ARG A 125 1.69 19.24 -15.46
N ARG A 126 2.79 19.97 -15.26
CA ARG A 126 3.65 19.82 -14.09
C ARG A 126 3.45 21.04 -13.19
N ILE A 127 2.85 20.83 -12.02
CA ILE A 127 2.54 21.90 -11.06
C ILE A 127 3.59 21.92 -9.93
N PHE A 128 3.98 23.11 -9.50
CA PHE A 128 5.00 23.36 -8.47
C PHE A 128 4.74 24.73 -7.81
N GLY A 129 5.45 25.03 -6.73
CA GLY A 129 5.37 26.34 -6.05
C GLY A 129 3.93 26.74 -5.67
N SER A 130 3.53 27.96 -6.02
CA SER A 130 2.21 28.50 -5.68
C SER A 130 1.04 27.74 -6.32
N ASP A 131 1.25 27.17 -7.52
CA ASP A 131 0.19 26.43 -8.21
C ASP A 131 -0.06 25.08 -7.54
N LEU A 132 1.00 24.43 -7.05
CA LEU A 132 0.87 23.22 -6.24
C LEU A 132 0.17 23.52 -4.92
N ARG A 133 0.53 24.61 -4.23
CA ARG A 133 -0.15 25.03 -2.98
C ARG A 133 -1.66 25.19 -3.17
N LYS A 134 -2.07 25.96 -4.18
CA LYS A 134 -3.49 26.16 -4.50
C LYS A 134 -4.19 24.84 -4.83
N GLN A 135 -3.52 23.95 -5.54
CA GLN A 135 -4.11 22.66 -5.89
C GLN A 135 -4.29 21.74 -4.67
N VAL A 136 -3.33 21.76 -3.74
CA VAL A 136 -3.42 21.04 -2.47
C VAL A 136 -4.58 21.58 -1.63
N ASP A 137 -4.69 22.90 -1.48
CA ASP A 137 -5.82 23.56 -0.79
C ASP A 137 -7.16 23.17 -1.44
N GLN A 138 -7.20 23.11 -2.77
CA GLN A 138 -8.40 22.74 -3.51
C GLN A 138 -8.80 21.27 -3.28
N TRP A 139 -7.83 20.34 -3.21
CA TRP A 139 -8.11 18.95 -2.87
C TRP A 139 -8.67 18.83 -1.45
N VAL A 140 -8.11 19.55 -0.48
CA VAL A 140 -8.62 19.55 0.90
C VAL A 140 -10.01 20.17 0.98
N ALA A 141 -10.21 21.35 0.38
CA ALA A 141 -11.51 22.05 0.38
C ALA A 141 -12.62 21.23 -0.30
N ASN A 142 -12.28 20.48 -1.34
CA ASN A 142 -13.23 19.57 -2.01
C ASN A 142 -13.39 18.23 -1.30
N GLY A 143 -12.77 18.04 -0.14
CA GLY A 143 -12.81 16.80 0.63
C GLY A 143 -12.21 15.61 -0.13
N ILE A 144 -11.27 15.85 -1.05
CA ILE A 144 -10.56 14.79 -1.77
C ILE A 144 -9.49 14.15 -0.88
N ALA A 145 -8.86 14.97 -0.04
CA ALA A 145 -7.86 14.56 0.94
C ALA A 145 -8.15 15.20 2.30
N GLU A 146 -7.63 14.60 3.37
CA GLU A 146 -7.77 15.12 4.73
C GLU A 146 -6.94 16.40 4.94
N PRO A 147 -7.33 17.31 5.85
CA PRO A 147 -6.56 18.53 6.13
C PRO A 147 -5.09 18.28 6.49
N SER A 148 -4.80 17.16 7.18
CA SER A 148 -3.44 16.74 7.53
C SER A 148 -2.57 16.41 6.31
N PHE A 149 -3.15 15.96 5.19
CA PHE A 149 -2.44 15.80 3.92
C PHE A 149 -1.97 17.16 3.39
N GLY A 150 -2.85 18.17 3.44
CA GLY A 150 -2.49 19.52 3.02
C GLY A 150 -1.36 20.10 3.86
N ILE A 151 -1.49 20.00 5.20
CA ILE A 151 -0.46 20.45 6.14
C ILE A 151 0.89 19.80 5.85
N ALA A 152 0.93 18.48 5.65
CA ALA A 152 2.17 17.75 5.36
C ALA A 152 2.85 18.25 4.07
N LEU A 153 2.10 18.46 2.99
CA LEU A 153 2.65 18.97 1.74
C LEU A 153 3.08 20.43 1.83
N HIS A 154 2.35 21.28 2.55
CA HIS A 154 2.77 22.65 2.82
C HIS A 154 4.08 22.71 3.60
N LEU A 155 4.20 21.91 4.66
CA LEU A 155 5.45 21.80 5.43
C LEU A 155 6.61 21.36 4.54
N LEU A 156 6.41 20.38 3.67
CA LEU A 156 7.45 19.94 2.73
C LEU A 156 7.84 21.05 1.74
N MET A 157 6.86 21.79 1.22
CA MET A 157 7.12 22.95 0.33
C MET A 157 7.75 24.15 1.05
N ASP A 158 7.57 24.27 2.37
CA ASP A 158 8.22 25.28 3.22
C ASP A 158 9.65 24.87 3.62
N ASN A 159 10.01 23.58 3.48
CA ASN A 159 11.33 23.02 3.81
C ASN A 159 11.88 22.23 2.60
N PRO A 160 12.24 22.89 1.48
CA PRO A 160 12.65 22.21 0.25
C PRO A 160 13.93 21.37 0.40
N ASP A 161 14.76 21.66 1.40
CA ASP A 161 15.94 20.88 1.76
C ASP A 161 15.59 19.45 2.24
N TRP A 162 14.37 19.22 2.72
CA TRP A 162 13.90 17.87 3.09
C TRP A 162 13.88 16.90 1.91
N LEU A 163 13.69 17.41 0.68
CA LEU A 163 13.73 16.64 -0.55
C LEU A 163 15.15 16.20 -0.92
N ASP A 164 16.20 16.64 -0.21
CA ASP A 164 17.52 16.06 -0.36
C ASP A 164 17.55 14.66 0.24
N LEU A 165 17.51 13.64 -0.60
CA LEU A 165 17.65 12.24 -0.20
C LEU A 165 19.06 11.71 -0.44
N SER A 166 20.04 12.56 -0.73
CA SER A 166 21.44 12.15 -0.84
C SER A 166 21.88 11.48 0.46
N GLY A 167 22.42 10.27 0.37
CA GLY A 167 22.82 9.49 1.55
C GLY A 167 21.66 8.75 2.25
N THR A 168 20.44 8.79 1.71
CA THR A 168 19.31 8.00 2.22
C THR A 168 19.20 6.68 1.46
N ASP A 169 19.33 5.57 2.18
CA ASP A 169 19.16 4.21 1.65
C ASP A 169 17.68 3.80 1.73
N ILE A 170 17.09 3.37 0.60
CA ILE A 170 15.68 2.95 0.53
C ILE A 170 15.60 1.63 -0.24
N ALA A 171 15.26 0.55 0.45
CA ALA A 171 14.91 -0.73 -0.17
C ALA A 171 13.47 -0.70 -0.67
N VAL A 172 13.26 -1.00 -1.94
CA VAL A 172 11.94 -0.92 -2.60
C VAL A 172 11.56 -2.29 -3.12
N LEU A 173 10.66 -2.97 -2.40
CA LEU A 173 10.06 -4.23 -2.83
C LEU A 173 9.00 -3.93 -3.91
N GLY A 174 9.20 -4.45 -5.11
CA GLY A 174 8.43 -4.08 -6.30
C GLY A 174 8.85 -2.73 -6.86
N ALA A 175 10.16 -2.50 -7.04
CA ALA A 175 10.72 -1.23 -7.48
C ALA A 175 10.18 -0.73 -8.84
N GLY A 176 9.80 -1.65 -9.73
CA GLY A 176 9.18 -1.38 -11.01
C GLY A 176 7.65 -1.36 -10.98
N ALA A 177 7.01 -1.58 -9.83
CA ALA A 177 5.56 -1.52 -9.71
C ALA A 177 5.04 -0.13 -10.10
N GLU A 178 3.84 -0.09 -10.71
CA GLU A 178 3.23 1.16 -11.21
C GLU A 178 3.02 2.21 -10.11
N MET A 179 2.84 1.76 -8.85
CA MET A 179 2.68 2.61 -7.67
C MET A 179 3.96 2.77 -6.83
N ALA A 180 5.11 2.27 -7.29
CA ALA A 180 6.37 2.47 -6.58
C ALA A 180 6.86 3.93 -6.73
N PRO A 181 7.31 4.58 -5.64
CA PRO A 181 7.79 5.95 -5.68
C PRO A 181 9.22 6.09 -6.25
N THR A 182 9.78 5.01 -6.81
CA THR A 182 11.18 4.87 -7.26
C THR A 182 11.68 6.07 -8.05
N ARG A 183 10.91 6.52 -9.06
CA ARG A 183 11.30 7.66 -9.89
C ARG A 183 11.45 8.95 -9.08
N SER A 184 10.52 9.25 -8.19
CA SER A 184 10.55 10.48 -7.39
C SER A 184 11.71 10.45 -6.39
N LEU A 185 11.91 9.32 -5.71
CA LEU A 185 13.02 9.15 -4.77
C LEU A 185 14.39 9.29 -5.44
N LEU A 186 14.56 8.74 -6.65
CA LEU A 186 15.79 8.90 -7.43
C LEU A 186 16.00 10.33 -7.93
N ARG A 187 14.95 11.07 -8.29
CA ARG A 187 15.05 12.52 -8.66
C ARG A 187 15.56 13.39 -7.52
N TRP A 188 15.35 12.92 -6.29
CA TRP A 188 15.75 13.54 -5.03
C TRP A 188 17.10 13.02 -4.50
N GLY A 189 17.75 12.09 -5.22
CA GLY A 189 19.11 11.65 -4.90
C GLY A 189 19.21 10.42 -3.97
N ALA A 190 18.10 9.71 -3.71
CA ALA A 190 18.13 8.50 -2.90
C ALA A 190 19.01 7.40 -3.50
N ARG A 191 19.57 6.54 -2.63
CA ARG A 191 20.14 5.25 -3.03
C ARG A 191 19.06 4.19 -2.89
N ILE A 192 18.58 3.67 -4.01
CA ILE A 192 17.52 2.67 -4.04
C ILE A 192 18.12 1.27 -4.09
N HIS A 193 17.79 0.42 -3.13
CA HIS A 193 18.03 -1.02 -3.18
C HIS A 193 16.83 -1.67 -3.85
N ALA A 194 16.90 -1.83 -5.17
CA ALA A 194 15.75 -2.20 -5.98
C ALA A 194 15.52 -3.72 -5.94
N LEU A 195 14.30 -4.16 -5.65
CA LEU A 195 13.92 -5.57 -5.67
C LEU A 195 12.70 -5.72 -6.57
N ASP A 196 12.85 -6.46 -7.66
CA ASP A 196 11.78 -6.81 -8.59
C ASP A 196 12.10 -8.10 -9.35
N LEU A 197 11.11 -8.67 -10.04
CA LEU A 197 11.21 -9.94 -10.74
C LEU A 197 12.35 -9.94 -11.77
N PRO A 198 12.97 -11.11 -12.04
CA PRO A 198 14.01 -11.26 -13.07
C PRO A 198 13.40 -11.18 -14.48
N ARG A 199 13.02 -9.96 -14.88
CA ARG A 199 12.39 -9.64 -16.16
C ARG A 199 13.11 -8.45 -16.81
N PRO A 200 13.79 -8.64 -17.95
CA PRO A 200 14.65 -7.62 -18.53
C PRO A 200 13.95 -6.28 -18.82
N ASP A 201 12.67 -6.29 -19.18
CA ASP A 201 11.88 -5.08 -19.44
C ASP A 201 11.67 -4.20 -18.20
N ILE A 202 11.51 -4.82 -17.03
CA ILE A 202 11.41 -4.11 -15.75
C ILE A 202 12.74 -3.41 -15.47
N TRP A 203 13.85 -4.14 -15.59
CA TRP A 203 15.17 -3.64 -15.24
C TRP A 203 15.69 -2.61 -16.22
N GLN A 204 15.44 -2.76 -17.53
CA GLN A 204 15.76 -1.72 -18.52
C GLN A 204 15.09 -0.39 -18.14
N ARG A 205 13.79 -0.42 -17.82
CA ARG A 205 13.05 0.78 -17.40
C ARG A 205 13.60 1.38 -16.10
N LEU A 206 13.98 0.55 -15.12
CA LEU A 206 14.55 1.03 -13.86
C LEU A 206 15.93 1.66 -14.06
N ILE A 207 16.78 1.04 -14.87
CA ILE A 207 18.09 1.57 -15.26
C ILE A 207 17.93 2.90 -16.00
N ASP A 208 17.02 2.97 -16.98
CA ASP A 208 16.72 4.21 -17.70
C ASP A 208 16.27 5.33 -16.75
N ILE A 209 15.42 5.02 -15.76
CA ILE A 209 15.02 5.98 -14.73
C ILE A 209 16.24 6.43 -13.93
N ALA A 210 17.06 5.51 -13.44
CA ALA A 210 18.25 5.83 -12.67
C ALA A 210 19.20 6.76 -13.46
N ARG A 211 19.53 6.41 -14.71
CA ARG A 211 20.40 7.21 -15.58
C ARG A 211 19.91 8.64 -15.78
N ASN A 212 18.59 8.84 -15.86
CA ASN A 212 17.95 10.14 -16.08
C ASN A 212 17.61 10.90 -14.79
N THR A 213 18.10 10.46 -13.63
CA THR A 213 17.88 11.10 -12.33
C THR A 213 19.20 11.28 -11.58
N SER A 214 19.15 11.80 -10.35
CA SER A 214 20.36 12.11 -9.57
C SER A 214 20.79 10.99 -8.61
N GLY A 215 19.86 10.11 -8.25
CA GLY A 215 20.10 8.97 -7.36
C GLY A 215 20.80 7.80 -8.03
N SER A 216 20.92 6.71 -7.30
CA SER A 216 21.48 5.46 -7.82
C SER A 216 20.62 4.26 -7.42
N ILE A 217 20.69 3.20 -8.22
CA ILE A 217 20.06 1.92 -7.92
C ILE A 217 21.14 0.86 -7.66
N ARG A 218 21.02 0.14 -6.54
CA ARG A 218 21.71 -1.13 -6.30
C ARG A 218 20.84 -2.24 -6.86
N VAL A 219 21.38 -2.95 -7.83
CA VAL A 219 20.71 -3.99 -8.62
C VAL A 219 21.15 -5.36 -8.13
N PRO A 220 20.23 -6.25 -7.73
CA PRO A 220 20.54 -7.62 -7.39
C PRO A 220 20.79 -8.42 -8.67
N ILE A 221 21.90 -9.16 -8.69
CA ILE A 221 22.33 -9.99 -9.81
C ILE A 221 22.45 -11.43 -9.37
N SER A 222 21.95 -12.35 -10.18
CA SER A 222 22.20 -13.77 -10.02
C SER A 222 23.54 -14.15 -10.66
N PRO A 223 24.52 -14.68 -9.90
CA PRO A 223 25.83 -15.05 -10.45
C PRO A 223 25.77 -16.13 -11.54
N SER A 224 24.68 -16.93 -11.58
CA SER A 224 24.51 -17.97 -12.60
C SER A 224 24.17 -17.42 -13.98
N ASP A 225 23.71 -16.18 -14.06
CA ASP A 225 23.09 -15.62 -15.27
C ASP A 225 24.04 -14.70 -16.04
N VAL A 226 25.25 -14.51 -15.52
CA VAL A 226 26.28 -13.65 -16.09
C VAL A 226 27.47 -14.51 -16.51
N GLY A 227 27.70 -14.65 -17.82
CA GLY A 227 28.87 -15.37 -18.35
C GLY A 227 30.18 -14.60 -18.10
N GLU A 228 30.22 -13.34 -18.50
CA GLU A 228 31.27 -12.37 -18.14
C GLU A 228 30.61 -11.19 -17.42
N MET A 229 31.14 -10.82 -16.25
CA MET A 229 30.65 -9.68 -15.50
C MET A 229 30.83 -8.39 -16.33
N PRO A 230 29.80 -7.52 -16.42
CA PRO A 230 29.87 -6.28 -17.19
C PRO A 230 31.01 -5.39 -16.71
N PHE A 231 31.45 -4.42 -17.52
CA PHE A 231 32.58 -3.56 -17.15
C PHE A 231 32.20 -2.66 -15.97
N VAL A 232 32.73 -3.01 -14.79
CA VAL A 232 32.54 -2.25 -13.54
C VAL A 232 33.76 -1.37 -13.30
N THR A 233 33.59 -0.05 -13.34
CA THR A 233 34.62 0.90 -12.90
C THR A 233 34.28 1.42 -11.52
N GLY A 234 35.07 1.07 -10.50
CA GLY A 234 34.86 1.57 -9.13
C GLY A 234 33.51 1.17 -8.51
N GLY A 235 32.95 0.02 -8.89
CA GLY A 235 31.63 -0.45 -8.42
C GLY A 235 30.44 0.08 -9.22
N ILE A 236 30.67 0.90 -10.25
CA ILE A 236 29.64 1.52 -11.08
C ILE A 236 29.64 0.92 -12.48
N VAL A 237 28.45 0.57 -12.96
CA VAL A 237 28.20 0.02 -14.30
C VAL A 237 28.41 1.11 -15.37
N HIS A 238 29.17 0.81 -16.42
CA HIS A 238 29.29 1.66 -17.60
C HIS A 238 27.99 1.63 -18.43
N THR A 239 27.64 2.75 -19.10
CA THR A 239 26.35 2.84 -19.84
C THR A 239 26.19 1.86 -20.99
N GLU A 240 27.30 1.36 -21.54
CA GLU A 240 27.27 0.36 -22.62
C GLU A 240 26.80 -1.02 -22.13
N ASP A 241 26.90 -1.28 -20.83
CA ASP A 241 26.53 -2.56 -20.22
C ASP A 241 25.11 -2.57 -19.65
N ASP A 242 24.35 -1.48 -19.78
CA ASP A 242 23.01 -1.34 -19.20
C ASP A 242 22.07 -2.48 -19.63
N ALA A 243 22.15 -2.92 -20.90
CA ALA A 243 21.37 -4.04 -21.41
C ALA A 243 21.80 -5.41 -20.85
N VAL A 244 23.10 -5.60 -20.63
CA VAL A 244 23.65 -6.83 -20.02
C VAL A 244 23.20 -6.93 -18.56
N VAL A 245 23.28 -5.81 -17.83
CA VAL A 245 22.79 -5.72 -16.45
C VAL A 245 21.29 -5.97 -16.40
N ALA A 246 20.50 -5.36 -17.29
CA ALA A 246 19.06 -5.58 -17.33
C ALA A 246 18.69 -7.07 -17.55
N ALA A 247 19.48 -7.79 -18.36
CA ALA A 247 19.23 -9.20 -18.66
C ALA A 247 19.49 -10.13 -17.47
N ALA A 248 20.45 -9.81 -16.60
CA ALA A 248 20.86 -10.63 -15.46
C ALA A 248 20.27 -10.16 -14.12
N ALA A 249 19.55 -9.04 -14.11
CA ALA A 249 19.02 -8.44 -12.91
C ALA A 249 17.73 -9.08 -12.44
N GLY A 250 17.58 -9.11 -11.11
CA GLY A 250 16.32 -9.37 -10.44
C GLY A 250 16.29 -10.61 -9.57
N VAL A 251 15.25 -10.64 -8.74
CA VAL A 251 15.01 -11.67 -7.73
C VAL A 251 13.51 -11.87 -7.57
N ASP A 252 13.11 -13.05 -7.10
CA ASP A 252 11.70 -13.34 -6.85
C ASP A 252 11.47 -13.42 -5.33
N LEU A 253 10.67 -12.51 -4.78
CA LEU A 253 10.34 -12.50 -3.35
C LEU A 253 9.68 -13.81 -2.89
N LEU A 254 8.93 -14.49 -3.76
CA LEU A 254 8.28 -15.74 -3.39
C LEU A 254 9.27 -16.89 -3.34
N GLU A 255 10.29 -16.88 -4.18
CA GLU A 255 11.23 -17.99 -4.31
C GLU A 255 12.53 -17.80 -3.52
N GLN A 256 12.91 -16.54 -3.25
CA GLN A 256 14.21 -16.18 -2.67
C GLN A 256 14.11 -15.27 -1.41
N PRO A 257 13.16 -15.49 -0.46
CA PRO A 257 13.01 -14.60 0.68
C PRO A 257 14.22 -14.58 1.62
N GLY A 258 14.92 -15.71 1.79
CA GLY A 258 16.12 -15.80 2.64
C GLY A 258 17.30 -15.04 2.03
N GLU A 259 17.55 -15.25 0.74
CA GLU A 259 18.57 -14.54 -0.04
C GLU A 259 18.33 -13.03 0.01
N ILE A 260 17.10 -12.58 -0.22
CA ILE A 260 16.74 -11.16 -0.19
C ILE A 260 16.95 -10.57 1.21
N ALA A 261 16.56 -11.28 2.26
CA ALA A 261 16.79 -10.82 3.63
C ALA A 261 18.30 -10.67 3.92
N GLN A 262 19.13 -11.62 3.49
CA GLN A 262 20.58 -11.51 3.62
C GLN A 262 21.14 -10.32 2.82
N TRP A 263 20.75 -10.18 1.56
CA TRP A 263 21.20 -9.10 0.67
C TRP A 263 20.82 -7.71 1.18
N LEU A 264 19.63 -7.57 1.78
CA LEU A 264 19.21 -6.34 2.46
C LEU A 264 19.99 -6.10 3.76
N ASN A 265 20.37 -7.16 4.47
CA ASN A 265 21.16 -7.03 5.70
C ASN A 265 22.60 -6.57 5.46
N GLU A 266 23.10 -6.65 4.23
CA GLU A 266 24.41 -6.08 3.81
C GLU A 266 24.41 -4.55 3.75
N ILE A 267 23.25 -3.90 3.77
CA ILE A 267 23.14 -2.44 3.79
C ILE A 267 23.71 -1.93 5.12
N THR A 268 24.78 -1.15 5.08
CA THR A 268 25.50 -0.72 6.30
C THR A 268 24.82 0.42 7.05
N ASN A 269 24.08 1.28 6.35
CA ASN A 269 23.38 2.42 6.94
C ASN A 269 21.95 2.06 7.36
N PRO A 270 21.31 2.87 8.22
CA PRO A 270 19.86 2.84 8.41
C PRO A 270 19.14 3.00 7.07
N PHE A 271 18.06 2.26 6.88
CA PHE A 271 17.33 2.29 5.61
C PHE A 271 15.82 2.17 5.76
N VAL A 272 15.12 2.62 4.73
CA VAL A 272 13.67 2.48 4.62
C VAL A 272 13.35 1.20 3.84
N LEU A 273 12.55 0.30 4.40
CA LEU A 273 12.01 -0.87 3.72
C LEU A 273 10.58 -0.60 3.26
N GLY A 274 10.42 -0.28 1.98
CA GLY A 274 9.14 0.02 1.36
C GLY A 274 8.55 -1.17 0.62
N ASN A 275 7.32 -1.56 0.95
CA ASN A 275 6.59 -2.62 0.25
C ASN A 275 5.56 -2.04 -0.73
N TYR A 276 5.90 -2.07 -2.02
CA TYR A 276 5.05 -1.63 -3.14
C TYR A 276 4.62 -2.78 -4.05
N THR A 277 4.87 -4.01 -3.63
CA THR A 277 4.50 -5.20 -4.40
C THR A 277 2.99 -5.30 -4.57
N TYR A 278 2.59 -5.80 -5.73
CA TYR A 278 1.20 -6.05 -6.07
C TYR A 278 1.11 -7.29 -6.96
N ALA A 279 0.15 -8.15 -6.67
CA ALA A 279 -0.32 -9.17 -7.59
C ALA A 279 -1.85 -9.32 -7.48
N ASP A 280 -2.44 -10.11 -8.36
CA ASP A 280 -3.87 -10.41 -8.27
C ASP A 280 -4.15 -11.57 -7.30
N GLY A 281 -5.22 -11.44 -6.51
CA GLY A 281 -5.78 -12.54 -5.74
C GLY A 281 -4.82 -13.17 -4.73
N ALA A 282 -4.66 -14.49 -4.81
CA ALA A 282 -3.88 -15.29 -3.85
C ALA A 282 -2.39 -14.95 -3.85
N THR A 283 -1.81 -14.66 -5.03
CA THR A 283 -0.39 -14.30 -5.16
C THR A 283 -0.05 -13.02 -4.41
N HIS A 284 -1.01 -12.10 -4.26
CA HIS A 284 -0.79 -10.89 -3.46
C HIS A 284 -0.61 -11.24 -1.99
N ALA A 285 -1.40 -12.19 -1.46
CA ALA A 285 -1.29 -12.61 -0.08
C ALA A 285 0.05 -13.32 0.20
N THR A 286 0.53 -14.15 -0.74
CA THR A 286 1.87 -14.76 -0.62
C THR A 286 2.99 -13.72 -0.71
N LEU A 287 2.87 -12.71 -1.57
CA LEU A 287 3.84 -11.59 -1.64
C LEU A 287 3.85 -10.78 -0.34
N SER A 288 2.68 -10.42 0.20
CA SER A 288 2.58 -9.74 1.49
C SER A 288 3.21 -10.56 2.61
N MET A 289 3.00 -11.88 2.63
CA MET A 289 3.64 -12.75 3.62
C MET A 289 5.16 -12.87 3.45
N SER A 290 5.65 -12.99 2.21
CA SER A 290 7.09 -13.01 1.95
C SER A 290 7.75 -11.72 2.45
N ALA A 291 7.20 -10.56 2.08
CA ALA A 291 7.69 -9.26 2.53
C ALA A 291 7.65 -9.12 4.06
N ASP A 292 6.59 -9.60 4.72
CA ASP A 292 6.49 -9.57 6.18
C ASP A 292 7.53 -10.47 6.86
N ALA A 293 7.78 -11.66 6.30
CA ALA A 293 8.78 -12.59 6.81
C ALA A 293 10.22 -12.06 6.64
N ILE A 294 10.51 -11.43 5.48
CA ILE A 294 11.77 -10.70 5.24
C ILE A 294 11.96 -9.60 6.30
N PHE A 295 10.92 -8.79 6.55
CA PHE A 295 10.99 -7.77 7.59
C PHE A 295 11.24 -8.37 8.98
N ARG A 296 10.50 -9.41 9.39
CA ARG A 296 10.70 -10.04 10.72
C ARG A 296 12.13 -10.56 10.89
N LYS A 297 12.70 -11.16 9.84
CA LYS A 297 14.09 -11.63 9.85
C LYS A 297 15.05 -10.47 10.04
N LEU A 298 14.91 -9.40 9.25
CA LEU A 298 15.74 -8.21 9.36
C LEU A 298 15.60 -7.54 10.73
N ASP A 299 14.38 -7.36 11.24
CA ASP A 299 14.12 -6.73 12.54
C ASP A 299 14.73 -7.54 13.71
N SER A 300 14.87 -8.87 13.57
CA SER A 300 15.59 -9.68 14.56
C SER A 300 17.11 -9.43 14.60
N GLN A 301 17.67 -8.84 13.54
CA GLN A 301 19.12 -8.66 13.34
C GLN A 301 19.54 -7.19 13.49
N ARG A 302 18.64 -6.24 13.23
CA ARG A 302 18.91 -4.80 13.28
C ARG A 302 17.65 -4.00 13.62
N LYS A 303 17.85 -2.82 14.22
CA LYS A 303 16.77 -1.96 14.78
C LYS A 303 16.68 -0.57 14.17
N ASP A 304 17.39 -0.34 13.07
CA ASP A 304 17.51 0.92 12.34
C ASP A 304 16.75 0.90 11.00
N ILE A 305 15.65 0.15 10.94
CA ILE A 305 14.78 0.05 9.77
C ILE A 305 13.54 0.93 9.98
N THR A 306 13.17 1.69 8.94
CA THR A 306 11.87 2.35 8.86
C THR A 306 11.00 1.61 7.84
N LEU A 307 9.75 1.29 8.18
CA LEU A 307 8.83 0.67 7.23
C LEU A 307 8.07 1.70 6.40
N ALA A 308 7.82 1.39 5.13
CA ALA A 308 6.97 2.20 4.26
C ALA A 308 5.91 1.36 3.51
N PHE A 309 4.67 1.85 3.50
CA PHE A 309 3.54 1.18 2.83
C PHE A 309 2.61 2.18 2.13
N LEU A 310 1.90 1.68 1.12
CA LEU A 310 0.71 2.33 0.58
C LEU A 310 -0.56 1.59 1.03
N ALA A 311 -1.40 2.27 1.80
CA ALA A 311 -2.74 1.79 2.06
C ALA A 311 -3.65 2.01 0.85
N THR A 312 -4.55 1.05 0.63
CA THR A 312 -5.58 1.17 -0.40
C THR A 312 -6.76 1.99 0.14
N PRO A 313 -7.38 2.86 -0.67
CA PRO A 313 -8.56 3.59 -0.25
C PRO A 313 -9.82 2.70 -0.28
N THR A 314 -9.75 1.53 -0.92
CA THR A 314 -10.85 0.55 -1.04
C THR A 314 -10.81 -0.50 0.09
N ASP A 315 -10.77 -0.03 1.32
CA ASP A 315 -10.85 -0.85 2.54
C ASP A 315 -11.82 -0.20 3.54
N VAL A 316 -11.96 -0.78 4.73
CA VAL A 316 -12.74 -0.23 5.82
C VAL A 316 -11.82 0.58 6.74
N PHE A 317 -12.23 1.83 7.03
CA PHE A 317 -11.51 2.76 7.87
C PHE A 317 -12.41 3.34 8.96
N MET A 318 -11.86 3.43 10.16
CA MET A 318 -12.38 4.33 11.18
C MET A 318 -11.96 5.75 10.76
N VAL A 319 -12.93 6.64 10.60
CA VAL A 319 -12.70 8.00 10.12
C VAL A 319 -13.21 9.03 11.14
N PRO A 320 -12.61 10.23 11.18
CA PRO A 320 -13.06 11.28 12.08
C PRO A 320 -14.47 11.76 11.73
N LEU A 321 -15.16 12.36 12.71
CA LEU A 321 -16.51 12.90 12.51
C LEU A 321 -16.56 14.05 11.49
N SER A 322 -15.43 14.73 11.23
CA SER A 322 -15.33 15.71 10.15
C SER A 322 -15.72 15.11 8.79
N CYS A 323 -15.24 13.91 8.46
CA CYS A 323 -15.61 13.20 7.22
C CYS A 323 -17.10 12.87 7.21
N VAL A 324 -17.65 12.42 8.35
CA VAL A 324 -19.07 12.05 8.49
C VAL A 324 -19.97 13.26 8.29
N ASN A 325 -19.62 14.39 8.92
CA ASN A 325 -20.37 15.62 8.83
C ASN A 325 -20.32 16.18 7.39
N GLU A 326 -19.15 16.19 6.77
CA GLU A 326 -19.01 16.60 5.36
C GLU A 326 -19.85 15.73 4.42
N SER A 327 -19.82 14.41 4.60
CA SER A 327 -20.64 13.48 3.82
C SER A 327 -22.14 13.71 4.00
N ARG A 328 -22.61 13.94 5.24
CA ARG A 328 -24.02 14.24 5.54
C ARG A 328 -24.44 15.57 4.95
N ASN A 329 -23.61 16.61 5.05
CA ASN A 329 -23.87 17.90 4.42
C ASN A 329 -24.04 17.75 2.89
N ARG A 330 -23.14 16.99 2.25
CA ARG A 330 -23.26 16.70 0.81
C ARG A 330 -24.53 15.92 0.49
N TRP A 331 -24.88 14.94 1.31
CA TRP A 331 -26.11 14.16 1.15
C TRP A 331 -27.38 15.01 1.28
N GLU A 332 -27.40 15.98 2.19
CA GLU A 332 -28.53 16.89 2.38
C GLU A 332 -28.60 17.95 1.25
N SER A 333 -27.44 18.40 0.75
CA SER A 333 -27.34 19.41 -0.32
C SER A 333 -27.70 18.93 -1.73
N ARG A 334 -28.07 17.65 -1.92
CA ARG A 334 -28.38 17.07 -3.25
C ARG A 334 -29.58 17.72 -3.97
N GLY A 335 -30.45 18.40 -3.22
CA GLY A 335 -31.63 19.07 -3.77
C GLY A 335 -32.54 18.13 -4.57
N PHE A 336 -33.13 18.63 -5.66
CA PHE A 336 -34.09 17.91 -6.49
C PHE A 336 -33.55 16.60 -7.10
N THR A 337 -32.23 16.50 -7.33
CA THR A 337 -31.60 15.26 -7.82
C THR A 337 -31.71 14.11 -6.82
N GLY A 338 -31.72 14.40 -5.52
CA GLY A 338 -31.93 13.40 -4.47
C GLY A 338 -33.33 12.79 -4.49
N ILE A 339 -34.34 13.54 -4.92
CA ILE A 339 -35.73 13.09 -5.03
C ILE A 339 -35.89 12.10 -6.20
N MET A 340 -35.25 12.40 -7.34
CA MET A 340 -35.27 11.53 -8.52
C MET A 340 -34.59 10.17 -8.29
N GLN A 341 -33.71 10.06 -7.28
CA GLN A 341 -33.00 8.82 -6.94
C GLN A 341 -33.81 7.90 -6.02
N THR A 342 -34.87 8.39 -5.37
CA THR A 342 -35.65 7.66 -4.36
C THR A 342 -36.14 6.28 -4.82
N PRO A 343 -36.68 6.09 -6.05
CA PRO A 343 -37.11 4.77 -6.52
C PRO A 343 -35.95 3.76 -6.62
N LEU A 344 -34.74 4.21 -6.97
CA LEU A 344 -33.55 3.37 -7.12
C LEU A 344 -32.98 2.91 -5.76
N ARG A 345 -33.32 3.59 -4.66
CA ARG A 345 -32.91 3.21 -3.30
C ARG A 345 -33.54 1.90 -2.83
N ALA A 346 -34.74 1.57 -3.32
CA ALA A 346 -35.37 0.28 -3.05
C ALA A 346 -34.56 -0.92 -3.59
N PHE A 347 -33.62 -0.66 -4.52
CA PHE A 347 -32.71 -1.64 -5.09
C PHE A 347 -31.27 -1.54 -4.55
N GLY A 348 -31.08 -0.86 -3.41
CA GLY A 348 -29.75 -0.71 -2.78
C GLY A 348 -28.79 0.23 -3.52
N GLN A 349 -29.31 1.16 -4.35
CA GLN A 349 -28.51 2.21 -4.98
C GLN A 349 -28.64 3.54 -4.23
N PHE A 350 -27.63 4.41 -4.33
CA PHE A 350 -27.62 5.72 -3.67
C PHE A 350 -27.90 5.65 -2.16
N GLU A 351 -27.20 4.77 -1.46
CA GLU A 351 -27.25 4.70 0.00
C GLU A 351 -26.33 5.78 0.61
N PRO A 352 -26.68 6.35 1.77
CA PRO A 352 -25.80 7.31 2.44
C PRO A 352 -24.49 6.64 2.85
N ASN A 353 -23.37 7.35 2.73
CA ASN A 353 -22.04 6.82 3.08
C ASN A 353 -21.95 6.43 4.57
N TYR A 354 -22.60 7.22 5.44
CA TYR A 354 -22.63 6.99 6.89
C TYR A 354 -24.08 6.87 7.40
N PRO A 355 -24.67 5.67 7.36
CA PRO A 355 -26.01 5.45 7.90
C PRO A 355 -26.06 5.61 9.42
N ARG A 356 -24.93 5.43 10.12
CA ARG A 356 -24.77 5.63 11.56
C ARG A 356 -23.31 5.92 11.91
N THR A 357 -23.10 6.47 13.09
CA THR A 357 -21.80 6.56 13.77
C THR A 357 -21.66 5.42 14.78
N TYR A 358 -20.45 5.21 15.27
CA TYR A 358 -20.12 4.18 16.26
C TYR A 358 -19.51 4.82 17.50
N ARG A 359 -19.88 4.31 18.67
CA ARG A 359 -19.24 4.71 19.93
C ARG A 359 -18.28 3.62 20.37
N THR A 360 -17.01 4.00 20.50
CA THR A 360 -15.94 3.14 21.01
C THR A 360 -16.14 2.85 22.50
N LYS A 361 -15.48 1.83 23.06
CA LYS A 361 -15.57 1.51 24.50
C LYS A 361 -14.94 2.60 25.37
N ILE A 362 -14.03 3.39 24.81
CA ILE A 362 -13.43 4.57 25.44
C ILE A 362 -14.29 5.84 25.30
N GLY A 363 -15.51 5.73 24.75
CA GLY A 363 -16.50 6.81 24.71
C GLY A 363 -16.39 7.76 23.51
N ALA A 364 -15.36 7.64 22.68
CA ALA A 364 -15.20 8.41 21.44
C ALA A 364 -16.21 7.98 20.37
N GLU A 365 -16.78 8.95 19.64
CA GLU A 365 -17.69 8.71 18.53
C GLU A 365 -16.93 8.82 17.19
N VAL A 366 -17.09 7.83 16.32
CA VAL A 366 -16.34 7.70 15.06
C VAL A 366 -17.24 7.29 13.90
N GLY A 367 -16.82 7.66 12.69
CA GLY A 367 -17.39 7.15 11.45
C GLY A 367 -16.73 5.84 11.03
N LEU A 368 -17.45 5.02 10.26
CA LEU A 368 -16.90 3.84 9.62
C LEU A 368 -17.12 3.96 8.11
N ASN A 369 -16.06 4.30 7.38
CA ASN A 369 -16.11 4.31 5.93
C ASN A 369 -15.94 2.87 5.43
N ASP A 370 -16.90 2.38 4.63
CA ASP A 370 -16.84 1.06 4.02
C ASP A 370 -16.72 1.19 2.50
N SER A 371 -15.47 1.23 2.05
CA SER A 371 -15.10 1.31 0.63
C SER A 371 -14.68 -0.04 0.05
N LEU A 372 -15.08 -1.16 0.67
CA LEU A 372 -14.74 -2.48 0.17
C LEU A 372 -15.33 -2.73 -1.22
N VAL A 373 -14.51 -3.26 -2.13
CA VAL A 373 -14.92 -3.64 -3.49
C VAL A 373 -15.01 -5.16 -3.56
N PRO A 374 -16.22 -5.77 -3.65
CA PRO A 374 -16.39 -7.22 -3.66
C PRO A 374 -15.57 -7.94 -4.73
N GLN A 375 -15.35 -7.29 -5.88
CA GLN A 375 -14.62 -7.83 -7.02
C GLN A 375 -13.13 -8.06 -6.73
N GLN A 376 -12.55 -7.40 -5.72
CA GLN A 376 -11.15 -7.63 -5.31
C GLN A 376 -10.99 -8.96 -4.57
N GLY A 377 -12.04 -9.41 -3.87
CA GLY A 377 -12.08 -10.69 -3.17
C GLY A 377 -11.32 -10.73 -1.83
N PRO A 378 -11.49 -11.82 -1.05
CA PRO A 378 -10.95 -11.93 0.29
C PRO A 378 -9.43 -12.06 0.35
N ASN A 379 -8.78 -12.61 -0.69
CA ASN A 379 -7.32 -12.78 -0.71
C ASN A 379 -6.59 -11.44 -0.91
N TYR A 380 -7.15 -10.55 -1.75
CA TYR A 380 -6.63 -9.18 -1.88
C TYR A 380 -6.72 -8.45 -0.54
N LEU A 381 -7.86 -8.56 0.13
CA LEU A 381 -8.06 -7.93 1.43
C LEU A 381 -7.13 -8.50 2.49
N LEU A 382 -6.92 -9.83 2.53
CA LEU A 382 -5.91 -10.44 3.40
C LEU A 382 -4.51 -9.85 3.16
N ALA A 383 -4.11 -9.71 1.89
CA ALA A 383 -2.81 -9.15 1.53
C ALA A 383 -2.63 -7.70 2.06
N LYS A 384 -3.68 -6.88 1.94
CA LYS A 384 -3.71 -5.51 2.47
C LYS A 384 -3.80 -5.45 4.00
N ARG A 385 -4.47 -6.43 4.62
CA ARG A 385 -4.57 -6.54 6.08
C ARG A 385 -3.25 -6.94 6.71
N ILE A 386 -2.48 -7.84 6.09
CA ILE A 386 -1.10 -8.15 6.54
C ILE A 386 -0.24 -6.87 6.58
N GLN A 387 -0.28 -6.05 5.53
CA GLN A 387 0.46 -4.78 5.49
C GLN A 387 0.03 -3.80 6.60
N ARG A 388 -1.29 -3.63 6.81
CA ARG A 388 -1.83 -2.76 7.87
C ARG A 388 -1.54 -3.29 9.28
N TRP A 389 -1.68 -4.60 9.49
CA TRP A 389 -1.38 -5.22 10.76
C TRP A 389 0.09 -5.08 11.10
N ARG A 390 0.98 -5.29 10.13
CA ARG A 390 2.42 -5.06 10.32
C ARG A 390 2.72 -3.62 10.67
N ALA A 391 2.10 -2.66 9.98
CA ALA A 391 2.29 -1.25 10.29
C ALA A 391 1.95 -0.91 11.75
N LEU A 392 0.81 -1.39 12.26
CA LEU A 392 0.41 -1.15 13.65
C LEU A 392 1.30 -1.90 14.65
N ALA A 393 1.58 -3.17 14.40
CA ALA A 393 2.40 -3.99 15.30
C ALA A 393 3.83 -3.46 15.40
N ALA A 394 4.49 -3.19 14.27
CA ALA A 394 5.85 -2.67 14.24
C ALA A 394 5.95 -1.29 14.92
N ARG A 395 4.98 -0.41 14.70
CA ARG A 395 4.96 0.90 15.35
C ARG A 395 4.75 0.79 16.86
N ALA A 396 3.89 -0.13 17.32
CA ALA A 396 3.71 -0.42 18.74
C ALA A 396 5.01 -0.95 19.38
N ASP A 397 5.82 -1.68 18.61
CA ASP A 397 7.13 -2.19 19.02
C ASP A 397 8.27 -1.14 18.87
N GLY A 398 7.94 0.11 18.53
CA GLY A 398 8.91 1.22 18.44
C GLY A 398 9.63 1.36 17.10
N VAL A 399 9.17 0.69 16.05
CA VAL A 399 9.70 0.85 14.68
C VAL A 399 9.01 2.04 13.99
N PRO A 400 9.74 2.96 13.34
CA PRO A 400 9.12 4.00 12.52
C PRO A 400 8.37 3.41 11.31
N VAL A 401 7.17 3.92 11.05
CA VAL A 401 6.29 3.41 9.98
C VAL A 401 5.62 4.55 9.22
N SER A 402 6.02 4.78 7.98
CA SER A 402 5.28 5.64 7.05
C SER A 402 4.25 4.79 6.30
N LEU A 403 2.96 4.96 6.63
CA LEU A 403 1.87 4.34 5.89
C LEU A 403 0.95 5.42 5.37
N ASN A 404 0.96 5.63 4.06
CA ASN A 404 0.19 6.67 3.41
C ASN A 404 -0.96 6.06 2.62
N LEU A 405 -2.17 6.59 2.82
CA LEU A 405 -3.34 6.16 2.08
C LEU A 405 -3.34 6.82 0.70
N ALA A 406 -3.11 5.99 -0.32
CA ALA A 406 -3.04 6.43 -1.70
C ALA A 406 -4.45 6.63 -2.27
N PRO A 407 -4.66 7.63 -3.14
CA PRO A 407 -5.96 7.85 -3.75
C PRO A 407 -6.33 6.75 -4.74
N ALA A 408 -7.61 6.70 -5.11
CA ALA A 408 -8.07 5.87 -6.22
C ALA A 408 -7.28 6.26 -7.47
N THR A 409 -6.55 5.31 -8.04
CA THR A 409 -5.57 5.58 -9.11
C THR A 409 -5.89 4.74 -10.33
N ARG A 410 -5.84 5.34 -11.52
CA ARG A 410 -6.09 4.67 -12.80
C ARG A 410 -4.89 3.81 -13.24
N THR A 411 -4.63 2.75 -12.49
CA THR A 411 -3.55 1.78 -12.76
C THR A 411 -3.95 0.77 -13.82
N GLN A 412 -2.97 0.15 -14.50
CA GLN A 412 -3.20 -0.96 -15.44
C GLN A 412 -3.95 -2.13 -14.80
N SER A 413 -3.66 -2.42 -13.53
CA SER A 413 -4.35 -3.46 -12.75
C SER A 413 -5.85 -3.17 -12.54
N VAL A 414 -6.27 -1.90 -12.56
CA VAL A 414 -7.68 -1.51 -12.47
C VAL A 414 -8.32 -1.42 -13.85
N VAL A 415 -7.66 -0.78 -14.81
CA VAL A 415 -8.27 -0.54 -16.13
C VAL A 415 -8.45 -1.80 -16.98
N LYS A 416 -7.71 -2.88 -16.69
CA LYS A 416 -7.94 -4.19 -17.32
C LYS A 416 -9.35 -4.74 -17.08
N ASN A 417 -9.99 -4.35 -15.98
CA ASN A 417 -11.39 -4.68 -15.72
C ASN A 417 -12.30 -3.57 -16.28
N ARG A 418 -12.99 -3.87 -17.39
CA ARG A 418 -13.87 -2.90 -18.08
C ARG A 418 -14.91 -2.24 -17.18
N ALA A 419 -15.48 -2.97 -16.21
CA ALA A 419 -16.47 -2.42 -15.30
C ALA A 419 -15.86 -1.40 -14.32
N LEU A 420 -14.68 -1.71 -13.78
CA LEU A 420 -13.95 -0.78 -12.90
C LEU A 420 -13.41 0.43 -13.67
N ALA A 421 -12.90 0.22 -14.90
CA ALA A 421 -12.46 1.30 -15.77
C ALA A 421 -13.58 2.30 -16.05
N ALA A 422 -14.77 1.81 -16.40
CA ALA A 422 -15.94 2.64 -16.63
C ALA A 422 -16.40 3.33 -15.33
N ALA A 423 -16.39 2.63 -14.19
CA ALA A 423 -16.72 3.24 -12.90
C ALA A 423 -15.77 4.39 -12.54
N TYR A 424 -14.49 4.24 -12.83
CA TYR A 424 -13.47 5.27 -12.59
C TYR A 424 -13.63 6.47 -13.52
N ALA A 425 -14.11 6.27 -14.75
CA ALA A 425 -14.45 7.39 -15.63
C ALA A 425 -15.62 8.21 -15.06
N GLY A 426 -16.68 7.55 -14.60
CA GLY A 426 -17.85 8.24 -14.03
C GLY A 426 -17.73 8.70 -12.57
N ALA A 427 -16.63 8.37 -11.88
CA ALA A 427 -16.44 8.60 -10.45
C ALA A 427 -16.51 10.09 -10.06
N GLY A 428 -16.07 10.99 -10.94
CA GLY A 428 -16.11 12.44 -10.72
C GLY A 428 -17.51 12.99 -10.43
N ARG A 429 -18.56 12.35 -10.97
CA ARG A 429 -19.96 12.74 -10.72
C ARG A 429 -20.41 12.52 -9.27
N PHE A 430 -19.65 11.73 -8.51
CA PHE A 430 -19.91 11.42 -7.10
C PHE A 430 -18.90 12.10 -6.16
N GLY A 431 -18.16 13.09 -6.68
CA GLY A 431 -17.14 13.82 -5.92
C GLY A 431 -15.89 12.97 -5.64
N ILE A 432 -15.67 11.91 -6.42
CA ILE A 432 -14.51 11.03 -6.30
C ILE A 432 -13.49 11.42 -7.37
N GLU A 433 -12.28 11.75 -6.94
CA GLU A 433 -11.17 12.04 -7.84
C GLU A 433 -10.30 10.80 -8.05
N VAL A 434 -10.18 10.41 -9.32
CA VAL A 434 -9.30 9.32 -9.76
C VAL A 434 -8.02 9.92 -10.31
N PHE A 435 -6.90 9.61 -9.67
CA PHE A 435 -5.59 10.15 -9.98
C PHE A 435 -4.88 9.34 -11.06
N GLU A 436 -3.98 10.00 -11.79
CA GLU A 436 -3.02 9.32 -12.66
C GLU A 436 -1.92 8.68 -11.80
N PRO A 437 -1.37 7.51 -12.18
CA PRO A 437 -0.30 6.86 -11.42
C PRO A 437 0.91 7.76 -11.14
N ALA A 438 1.31 8.58 -12.11
CA ALA A 438 2.40 9.52 -11.94
C ALA A 438 2.11 10.60 -10.88
N THR A 439 0.86 11.06 -10.76
CA THR A 439 0.44 11.99 -9.71
C THR A 439 0.48 11.29 -8.35
N SER A 440 -0.15 10.12 -8.24
CA SER A 440 -0.25 9.38 -6.98
C SER A 440 1.13 9.00 -6.45
N THR A 441 2.01 8.45 -7.29
CA THR A 441 3.38 8.07 -6.88
C THR A 441 4.21 9.27 -6.44
N ALA A 442 4.08 10.43 -7.10
CA ALA A 442 4.77 11.64 -6.68
C ALA A 442 4.26 12.18 -5.33
N LEU A 443 2.95 12.17 -5.11
CA LEU A 443 2.34 12.58 -3.84
C LEU A 443 2.71 11.63 -2.70
N MET A 444 2.66 10.32 -2.92
CA MET A 444 3.02 9.34 -1.90
C MET A 444 4.52 9.35 -1.59
N ALA A 445 5.38 9.61 -2.57
CA ALA A 445 6.80 9.85 -2.33
C ALA A 445 7.02 11.10 -1.47
N ALA A 446 6.28 12.19 -1.75
CA ALA A 446 6.36 13.42 -0.97
C ALA A 446 5.94 13.20 0.49
N LEU A 447 4.87 12.46 0.73
CA LEU A 447 4.45 12.10 2.10
C LEU A 447 5.47 11.21 2.80
N LEU A 448 6.08 10.25 2.10
CA LEU A 448 7.17 9.45 2.66
C LEU A 448 8.34 10.36 3.09
N VAL A 449 8.75 11.32 2.26
CA VAL A 449 9.82 12.26 2.64
C VAL A 449 9.42 13.12 3.83
N HIS A 450 8.19 13.64 3.85
CA HIS A 450 7.65 14.34 5.01
C HIS A 450 7.77 13.49 6.28
N ASP A 451 7.36 12.23 6.22
CA ASP A 451 7.37 11.32 7.37
C ASP A 451 8.78 11.00 7.87
N LEU A 452 9.75 10.90 6.97
CA LEU A 452 11.15 10.64 7.31
C LEU A 452 11.86 11.87 7.91
N ARG A 453 11.43 13.08 7.51
CA ARG A 453 12.10 14.34 7.89
C ARG A 453 11.42 15.06 9.04
N ASN A 454 10.12 14.84 9.25
CA ASN A 454 9.36 15.47 10.31
C ASN A 454 9.37 14.62 11.59
N PRO A 455 10.08 15.03 12.67
CA PRO A 455 10.11 14.28 13.92
C PRO A 455 8.75 14.20 14.62
N LEU A 456 7.80 15.09 14.27
CA LEU A 456 6.43 15.11 14.77
C LEU A 456 5.45 14.34 13.88
N SER A 457 5.92 13.72 12.78
CA SER A 457 5.07 12.86 11.97
C SER A 457 4.53 11.69 12.80
N VAL A 458 3.33 11.23 12.47
CA VAL A 458 2.74 10.02 13.03
C VAL A 458 3.57 8.76 12.72
N ALA A 459 4.43 8.83 11.71
CA ALA A 459 5.37 7.77 11.37
C ALA A 459 6.43 7.53 12.45
N ASN A 460 6.77 8.57 13.21
CA ASN A 460 7.66 8.45 14.37
C ASN A 460 6.89 7.80 15.53
N PRO A 461 7.34 6.66 16.09
CA PRO A 461 6.64 5.96 17.17
C PRO A 461 6.51 6.80 18.44
N SER A 462 7.40 7.77 18.68
CA SER A 462 7.35 8.70 19.81
C SER A 462 6.21 9.72 19.72
N THR A 463 5.61 9.92 18.55
CA THR A 463 4.41 10.74 18.41
C THR A 463 3.21 9.99 18.97
N THR A 464 2.60 10.49 20.05
CA THR A 464 1.44 9.82 20.66
C THR A 464 0.22 9.90 19.72
N LEU A 465 -0.43 8.76 19.50
CA LEU A 465 -1.70 8.67 18.78
C LEU A 465 -2.83 8.42 19.77
N SER A 466 -3.96 9.11 19.59
CA SER A 466 -5.18 8.87 20.37
C SER A 466 -5.74 7.47 20.09
N ASN A 467 -5.68 7.05 18.82
CA ASN A 467 -5.95 5.68 18.41
C ASN A 467 -4.82 5.20 17.46
N PRO A 468 -4.29 3.97 17.61
CA PRO A 468 -3.28 3.44 16.69
C PRO A 468 -3.68 3.50 15.22
N MET A 469 -4.98 3.36 14.91
CA MET A 469 -5.50 3.45 13.54
C MET A 469 -5.48 4.87 12.95
N ASP A 470 -5.20 5.90 13.75
CA ASP A 470 -4.98 7.27 13.24
C ASP A 470 -3.75 7.32 12.30
N LEU A 471 -2.84 6.34 12.41
CA LEU A 471 -1.76 6.10 11.44
C LEU A 471 -2.27 5.98 9.99
N PHE A 472 -3.51 5.51 9.80
CA PHE A 472 -4.09 5.35 8.47
C PHE A 472 -4.87 6.59 7.98
N VAL A 473 -5.14 7.55 8.87
CA VAL A 473 -6.03 8.69 8.66
C VAL A 473 -5.22 9.97 8.47
N VAL A 474 -4.18 10.17 9.28
CA VAL A 474 -3.32 11.35 9.17
C VAL A 474 -2.55 11.27 7.85
N GLY A 475 -2.63 12.34 7.05
CA GLY A 475 -2.03 12.39 5.73
C GLY A 475 -2.83 11.66 4.64
N ALA A 476 -4.05 11.19 4.93
CA ALA A 476 -4.82 10.40 3.96
C ALA A 476 -5.28 11.24 2.75
N ASN A 477 -5.00 10.73 1.55
CA ASN A 477 -5.65 11.17 0.32
C ASN A 477 -6.56 10.05 -0.18
N HIS A 478 -7.82 10.08 0.24
CA HIS A 478 -8.79 9.04 -0.04
C HIS A 478 -9.57 9.28 -1.34
N GLY A 479 -9.15 10.25 -2.17
CA GLY A 479 -9.78 10.55 -3.46
C GLY A 479 -11.25 10.97 -3.33
N GLY A 480 -11.71 11.47 -2.18
CA GLY A 480 -13.12 11.82 -1.95
C GLY A 480 -14.03 10.69 -1.43
N LEU A 481 -13.53 9.46 -1.30
CA LEU A 481 -14.35 8.32 -0.83
C LEU A 481 -14.93 8.50 0.58
N TRP A 482 -14.21 9.17 1.47
CA TRP A 482 -14.67 9.40 2.85
C TRP A 482 -15.62 10.59 2.97
N SER A 483 -15.48 11.60 2.12
CA SER A 483 -16.36 12.77 2.13
C SER A 483 -17.59 12.61 1.24
N SER A 484 -17.64 11.61 0.35
CA SER A 484 -18.76 11.43 -0.58
C SER A 484 -20.08 11.26 0.17
N ALA A 485 -21.16 11.79 -0.42
CA ALA A 485 -22.52 11.64 0.11
C ALA A 485 -22.98 10.17 0.11
N TYR A 486 -22.47 9.38 -0.83
CA TYR A 486 -22.95 8.03 -1.10
C TYR A 486 -21.95 6.98 -0.65
N ALA A 487 -22.48 5.86 -0.15
CA ALA A 487 -21.68 4.67 0.07
C ALA A 487 -21.11 4.20 -1.28
N PRO A 488 -19.79 4.00 -1.44
CA PRO A 488 -19.16 3.72 -2.73
C PRO A 488 -19.81 2.56 -3.50
N ARG A 489 -20.16 1.48 -2.80
CA ARG A 489 -20.81 0.30 -3.39
C ARG A 489 -22.19 0.60 -3.98
N SER A 490 -22.91 1.58 -3.44
CA SER A 490 -24.27 1.95 -3.86
C SER A 490 -24.31 2.81 -5.13
N VAL A 491 -23.16 3.31 -5.58
CA VAL A 491 -23.06 4.15 -6.78
C VAL A 491 -22.07 3.60 -7.81
N LEU A 492 -21.30 2.56 -7.48
CA LEU A 492 -20.30 1.97 -8.37
C LEU A 492 -20.87 1.53 -9.73
N GLY A 493 -22.03 0.85 -9.72
CA GLY A 493 -22.70 0.41 -10.95
C GLY A 493 -23.22 1.58 -11.79
N VAL A 494 -23.77 2.61 -11.13
CA VAL A 494 -24.24 3.84 -11.78
C VAL A 494 -23.06 4.60 -12.39
N ALA A 495 -21.95 4.74 -11.66
CA ALA A 495 -20.72 5.34 -12.15
C ALA A 495 -20.18 4.61 -13.38
N ALA A 496 -20.27 3.27 -13.40
CA ALA A 496 -19.86 2.49 -14.56
C ALA A 496 -20.71 2.78 -15.80
N VAL A 497 -22.03 2.80 -15.66
CA VAL A 497 -22.94 3.15 -16.78
C VAL A 497 -22.65 4.56 -17.28
N LEU A 498 -22.54 5.50 -16.36
CA LEU A 498 -22.25 6.91 -16.63
C LEU A 498 -20.91 7.13 -17.33
N GLY A 499 -19.87 6.37 -16.96
CA GLY A 499 -18.55 6.44 -17.59
C GLY A 499 -18.47 5.75 -18.97
N MET A 500 -19.38 4.80 -19.27
CA MET A 500 -19.49 4.24 -20.63
C MET A 500 -20.00 5.26 -21.65
N PHE A 501 -20.80 6.24 -21.22
CA PHE A 501 -21.25 7.34 -22.09
C PHE A 501 -20.16 8.40 -22.29
N GLU A 502 -19.31 8.63 -21.28
CA GLU A 502 -18.18 9.57 -21.38
C GLU A 502 -17.01 9.03 -22.20
N SER A 503 -16.75 7.72 -22.18
CA SER A 503 -15.68 7.12 -23.00
C SER A 503 -16.01 7.01 -24.49
N ARG A 504 -17.25 7.33 -24.88
CA ARG A 504 -17.74 7.34 -26.27
C ARG A 504 -17.88 8.76 -26.85
N ALA A 505 -17.74 9.79 -26.01
CA ALA A 505 -17.69 11.20 -26.40
C ALA A 505 -16.23 11.64 -26.46
#